data_AF-A0A8T6UC45-F1
#
_entry.id   AF-A0A8T6UC45-F1
#
_cell.length_a   1.000
_cell.length_b   1.000
_cell.length_c   1.000
_cell.angle_alpha   90.00
_cell.angle_beta   90.00
_cell.angle_gamma   90.00
#
_symmetry.space_group_name_H-M   'P 1'
#
loop_
_entity.id
_entity.type
_entity.pdbx_description
1 polymer ?
#
loop_
_entity_poly.entity_id
_entity_poly.type
_entity_poly.pdbx_seq_one_letter_code
_entity_poly.pdbx_strand_id
1 'polypeptide(L)'
;QLDDGIEWLEKTTGRSYNDELLCDAVWNEMKATSLWAKICALNQSVPAPLDEKTMYSLYVMGTLMKHRPECVAFYEKLHDEVKDRVKRGIAATPHERFRVITDTQPPWGFLKIFREMEKYGAVSLGSLYTFGLIGMWEIQPDGTLVPRAMPPEKPHTREEALRAIVEWTMHKPEWAHFYVPEVKTQMMASIVKQWKVDAVLLHYNRGCEGLSLHIAENRFGLIQQGIPVFPFEGNMGDERDFDFAGTLARLTAFFESMGLKKLRE
;
A
#
# COMPACT_ATOMS: atom_id res chain seq x y z
N GLN A 1 7.72 4.52 -26.86
CA GLN A 1 7.58 5.44 -25.71
C GLN A 1 8.83 5.47 -24.84
N LEU A 2 9.18 4.39 -24.12
CA LEU A 2 10.38 4.43 -23.26
C LEU A 2 11.68 4.56 -24.06
N ASP A 3 11.83 3.81 -25.16
CA ASP A 3 13.02 3.88 -26.04
C ASP A 3 13.17 5.28 -26.66
N ASP A 4 12.10 5.81 -27.27
CA ASP A 4 12.05 7.18 -27.79
C ASP A 4 12.41 8.25 -26.73
N GLY A 5 12.05 7.99 -25.47
CA GLY A 5 12.32 8.88 -24.35
C GLY A 5 13.80 9.00 -24.00
N ILE A 6 14.63 8.02 -24.35
CA ILE A 6 16.06 8.02 -24.04
C ILE A 6 16.76 9.14 -24.81
N GLU A 7 16.54 9.21 -26.14
CA GLU A 7 17.15 10.25 -26.99
C GLU A 7 16.73 11.65 -26.52
N TRP A 8 15.45 11.81 -26.17
CA TRP A 8 14.94 13.08 -25.62
C TRP A 8 15.60 13.45 -24.29
N LEU A 9 15.82 12.48 -23.39
CA LEU A 9 16.49 12.70 -22.10
C LEU A 9 17.97 13.06 -22.27
N GLU A 10 18.70 12.40 -23.16
CA GLU A 10 20.10 12.74 -23.45
C GLU A 10 20.21 14.18 -23.96
N LYS A 11 19.37 14.55 -24.94
CA LYS A 11 19.33 15.91 -25.49
C LYS A 11 18.95 16.96 -24.43
N THR A 12 17.98 16.66 -23.58
CA THR A 12 17.46 17.62 -22.60
C THR A 12 18.39 17.80 -21.41
N THR A 13 19.02 16.72 -20.95
CA THR A 13 19.88 16.74 -19.75
C THR A 13 21.35 16.97 -20.06
N GLY A 14 21.78 16.77 -21.31
CA GLY A 14 23.19 16.79 -21.71
C GLY A 14 24.00 15.62 -21.16
N ARG A 15 23.36 14.60 -20.60
CA ARG A 15 24.00 13.40 -20.05
C ARG A 15 23.98 12.29 -21.09
N SER A 16 25.05 11.52 -21.18
CA SER A 16 25.12 10.34 -22.03
C SER A 16 24.39 9.16 -21.39
N TYR A 17 23.65 8.42 -22.21
CA TYR A 17 22.98 7.19 -21.86
C TYR A 17 23.97 6.02 -21.68
N ASN A 18 23.59 5.04 -20.87
CA ASN A 18 24.36 3.80 -20.65
C ASN A 18 23.40 2.63 -20.39
N ASP A 19 23.54 1.56 -21.18
CA ASP A 19 22.73 0.33 -21.08
C ASP A 19 22.86 -0.38 -19.74
N GLU A 20 24.07 -0.48 -19.20
CA GLU A 20 24.35 -1.14 -17.93
C GLU A 20 23.62 -0.44 -16.78
N LEU A 21 23.64 0.90 -16.77
CA LEU A 21 22.93 1.69 -15.76
C LEU A 21 21.41 1.54 -15.87
N LEU A 22 20.86 1.42 -17.08
CA LEU A 22 19.43 1.14 -17.27
C LEU A 22 19.09 -0.25 -16.73
N CYS A 23 19.88 -1.27 -17.09
CA CYS A 23 19.67 -2.64 -16.64
C CYS A 23 19.75 -2.75 -15.11
N ASP A 24 20.71 -2.08 -14.47
CA ASP A 24 20.80 -1.95 -13.01
C ASP A 24 19.57 -1.30 -12.40
N ALA A 25 19.16 -0.16 -12.94
CA ALA A 25 18.02 0.61 -12.43
C ALA A 25 16.72 -0.20 -12.48
N VAL A 26 16.47 -0.88 -13.61
CA VAL A 26 15.30 -1.75 -13.79
C VAL A 26 15.34 -2.93 -12.83
N TRP A 27 16.49 -3.60 -12.71
CA TRP A 27 16.65 -4.73 -11.79
C TRP A 27 16.41 -4.33 -10.33
N ASN A 28 16.98 -3.20 -9.90
CA ASN A 28 16.79 -2.66 -8.56
C ASN A 28 15.33 -2.29 -8.30
N GLU A 29 14.64 -1.67 -9.26
CA GLU A 29 13.23 -1.33 -9.12
C GLU A 29 12.36 -2.58 -8.93
N MET A 30 12.56 -3.62 -9.74
CA MET A 30 11.84 -4.90 -9.57
C MET A 30 12.11 -5.49 -8.19
N LYS A 31 13.37 -5.49 -7.75
CA LYS A 31 13.77 -6.04 -6.45
C LYS A 31 13.20 -5.25 -5.27
N ALA A 32 13.30 -3.92 -5.30
CA ALA A 32 12.79 -3.04 -4.26
C ALA A 32 11.26 -3.16 -4.11
N THR A 33 10.53 -3.20 -5.23
CA THR A 33 9.06 -3.30 -5.23
C THR A 33 8.57 -4.69 -4.83
N SER A 34 9.31 -5.76 -5.18
CA SER A 34 9.07 -7.12 -4.66
C SER A 34 9.34 -7.23 -3.17
N LEU A 35 10.45 -6.65 -2.67
CA LEU A 35 10.78 -6.62 -1.24
C LEU A 35 9.73 -5.88 -0.43
N TRP A 36 9.23 -4.75 -0.92
CA TRP A 36 8.15 -4.03 -0.25
C TRP A 36 6.88 -4.89 -0.11
N ALA A 37 6.47 -5.60 -1.18
CA ALA A 37 5.34 -6.53 -1.09
C ALA A 37 5.59 -7.65 -0.06
N LYS A 38 6.83 -8.17 0.05
CA LYS A 38 7.20 -9.13 1.11
C LYS A 38 7.07 -8.54 2.50
N ILE A 39 7.49 -7.29 2.71
CA ILE A 39 7.31 -6.58 3.98
C ILE A 39 5.82 -6.42 4.32
N CYS A 40 4.99 -5.98 3.37
CA CYS A 40 3.55 -5.87 3.56
C CYS A 40 2.88 -7.22 3.87
N ALA A 41 3.34 -8.32 3.26
CA ALA A 41 2.83 -9.66 3.53
C ALA A 41 3.09 -10.13 4.97
N LEU A 42 4.15 -9.64 5.62
CA LEU A 42 4.41 -9.94 7.04
C LEU A 42 3.34 -9.35 7.97
N ASN A 43 2.59 -8.33 7.55
CA ASN A 43 1.43 -7.83 8.30
C ASN A 43 0.27 -8.82 8.41
N GLN A 44 0.31 -10.00 7.75
CA GLN A 44 -0.67 -11.08 7.96
C GLN A 44 -0.51 -11.79 9.33
N SER A 45 0.63 -11.63 10.01
CA SER A 45 0.84 -12.17 11.35
C SER A 45 -0.08 -11.50 12.37
N VAL A 46 -0.42 -12.22 13.43
CA VAL A 46 -1.19 -11.70 14.57
C VAL A 46 -0.35 -11.91 15.83
N PRO A 47 0.12 -10.83 16.49
CA PRO A 47 -0.06 -9.42 16.12
C PRO A 47 0.72 -9.02 14.86
N ALA A 48 0.31 -7.92 14.22
CA ALA A 48 0.99 -7.32 13.08
C ALA A 48 2.29 -6.62 13.53
N PRO A 49 3.40 -6.78 12.80
CA PRO A 49 4.70 -6.23 13.16
C PRO A 49 4.82 -4.73 12.81
N LEU A 50 4.04 -4.24 11.83
CA LEU A 50 3.97 -2.83 11.42
C LEU A 50 2.52 -2.33 11.41
N ASP A 51 2.36 -1.03 11.64
CA ASP A 51 1.11 -0.30 11.43
C ASP A 51 1.25 0.64 10.21
N GLU A 52 0.11 1.03 9.66
CA GLU A 52 0.07 1.84 8.44
C GLU A 52 0.76 3.21 8.63
N LYS A 53 0.61 3.84 9.81
CA LYS A 53 1.22 5.15 10.08
C LYS A 53 2.75 5.09 10.00
N THR A 54 3.36 3.98 10.42
CA THR A 54 4.81 3.73 10.28
C THR A 54 5.16 3.44 8.83
N MET A 55 4.33 2.66 8.12
CA MET A 55 4.55 2.34 6.71
C MET A 55 4.61 3.59 5.83
N TYR A 56 3.88 4.66 6.15
CA TYR A 56 3.98 5.94 5.43
C TYR A 56 5.38 6.57 5.45
N SER A 57 6.18 6.34 6.49
CA SER A 57 7.58 6.80 6.50
C SER A 57 8.51 5.86 5.73
N LEU A 58 8.16 4.58 5.63
CA LEU A 58 9.01 3.55 5.04
C LEU A 58 8.86 3.46 3.52
N TYR A 59 7.64 3.60 3.00
CA TYR A 59 7.36 3.45 1.56
C TYR A 59 7.96 4.57 0.71
N VAL A 60 8.19 5.76 1.29
CA VAL A 60 8.63 6.97 0.57
C VAL A 60 9.95 6.76 -0.16
N MET A 61 10.83 5.90 0.38
CA MET A 61 12.10 5.52 -0.24
C MET A 61 11.86 4.84 -1.59
N GLY A 62 10.91 3.91 -1.64
CA GLY A 62 10.51 3.26 -2.89
C GLY A 62 9.81 4.20 -3.86
N THR A 63 9.07 5.19 -3.36
CA THR A 63 8.44 6.19 -4.23
C THR A 63 9.46 7.08 -4.92
N LEU A 64 10.49 7.53 -4.20
CA LEU A 64 11.47 8.49 -4.71
C LEU A 64 12.64 7.84 -5.45
N MET A 65 13.06 6.64 -5.04
CA MET A 65 14.36 6.10 -5.45
C MET A 65 14.44 4.56 -5.53
N LYS A 66 13.34 3.85 -5.81
CA LYS A 66 13.33 2.38 -5.99
C LYS A 66 14.34 1.81 -6.99
N HIS A 67 14.79 2.59 -7.97
CA HIS A 67 15.83 2.19 -8.93
C HIS A 67 17.26 2.18 -8.33
N ARG A 68 17.44 2.76 -7.14
CA ARG A 68 18.74 2.90 -6.48
C ARG A 68 19.09 1.66 -5.65
N PRO A 69 20.35 1.18 -5.70
CA PRO A 69 20.76 0.03 -4.89
C PRO A 69 20.63 0.29 -3.38
N GLU A 70 20.74 1.54 -2.94
CA GLU A 70 20.54 1.93 -1.54
C GLU A 70 19.09 1.67 -1.07
N CYS A 71 18.09 1.87 -1.95
CA CYS A 71 16.70 1.56 -1.64
C CYS A 71 16.49 0.05 -1.49
N VAL A 72 17.14 -0.75 -2.34
CA VAL A 72 17.13 -2.21 -2.25
C VAL A 72 17.72 -2.66 -0.92
N ALA A 73 18.94 -2.19 -0.58
CA ALA A 73 19.61 -2.55 0.66
C ALA A 73 18.79 -2.14 1.90
N PHE A 74 18.14 -0.97 1.86
CA PHE A 74 17.23 -0.54 2.91
C PHE A 74 16.05 -1.51 3.08
N TYR A 75 15.39 -1.91 1.99
CA TYR A 75 14.25 -2.84 2.06
C TYR A 75 14.64 -4.28 2.39
N GLU A 76 15.84 -4.74 2.04
CA GLU A 76 16.36 -6.02 2.54
C GLU A 76 16.51 -6.01 4.06
N LYS A 77 17.16 -4.96 4.60
CA LYS A 77 17.32 -4.80 6.05
C LYS A 77 15.99 -4.66 6.76
N LEU A 78 15.07 -3.85 6.21
CA LEU A 78 13.73 -3.68 6.77
C LEU A 78 12.95 -5.00 6.75
N HIS A 79 13.00 -5.75 5.65
CA HIS A 79 12.36 -7.06 5.56
C HIS A 79 12.87 -8.02 6.65
N ASP A 80 14.18 -8.08 6.86
CA ASP A 80 14.77 -8.95 7.87
C ASP A 80 14.40 -8.53 9.29
N GLU A 81 14.36 -7.23 9.57
CA GLU A 81 13.89 -6.69 10.85
C GLU A 81 12.41 -7.02 11.10
N VAL A 82 11.54 -6.78 10.13
CA VAL A 82 10.10 -7.07 10.25
C VAL A 82 9.87 -8.57 10.42
N LYS A 83 10.65 -9.41 9.73
CA LYS A 83 10.61 -10.87 9.90
C LYS A 83 11.06 -11.31 11.29
N ASP A 84 12.09 -10.68 11.87
CA ASP A 84 12.49 -10.91 13.27
C ASP A 84 11.38 -10.49 14.24
N ARG A 85 10.75 -9.34 14.01
CA ARG A 85 9.60 -8.87 14.80
C ARG A 85 8.47 -9.89 14.81
N VAL A 86 8.10 -10.44 13.64
CA VAL A 86 7.11 -11.53 13.55
C VAL A 86 7.55 -12.74 14.37
N LYS A 87 8.79 -13.20 14.22
CA LYS A 87 9.34 -14.36 14.94
C LYS A 87 9.29 -14.17 16.47
N ARG A 88 9.54 -12.96 16.95
CA ARG A 88 9.59 -12.61 18.38
C ARG A 88 8.24 -12.16 18.95
N GLY A 89 7.21 -12.05 18.12
CA GLY A 89 5.91 -11.52 18.54
C GLY A 89 5.92 -10.03 18.89
N ILE A 90 6.82 -9.24 18.29
CA ILE A 90 6.89 -7.78 18.51
C ILE A 90 5.81 -7.10 17.66
N ALA A 91 4.74 -6.67 18.32
CA ALA A 91 3.62 -5.98 17.71
C ALA A 91 3.95 -4.53 17.32
N ALA A 92 3.22 -3.97 16.35
CA ALA A 92 3.21 -2.55 16.04
C ALA A 92 2.49 -1.74 17.14
N THR A 93 1.39 -2.29 17.66
CA THR A 93 0.58 -1.68 18.72
C THR A 93 0.53 -2.62 19.93
N PRO A 94 0.53 -2.12 21.18
CA PRO A 94 0.56 -3.00 22.36
C PRO A 94 -0.68 -3.89 22.53
N HIS A 95 -1.82 -3.50 21.96
CA HIS A 95 -3.11 -4.12 22.19
C HIS A 95 -3.87 -4.30 20.88
N GLU A 96 -3.41 -5.18 19.99
CA GLU A 96 -4.15 -5.51 18.77
C GLU A 96 -5.41 -6.34 19.09
N ARG A 97 -6.58 -5.73 18.88
CA ARG A 97 -7.91 -6.34 19.10
C ARG A 97 -8.81 -6.26 17.87
N PHE A 98 -8.52 -5.33 16.97
CA PHE A 98 -9.30 -5.08 15.77
C PHE A 98 -8.38 -4.63 14.65
N ARG A 99 -8.50 -5.22 13.47
CA ARG A 99 -7.62 -4.99 12.33
C ARG A 99 -8.41 -4.26 11.26
N VAL A 100 -7.89 -3.14 10.78
CA VAL A 100 -8.50 -2.40 9.68
C VAL A 100 -7.51 -2.24 8.53
N ILE A 101 -8.04 -1.98 7.34
CA ILE A 101 -7.27 -1.42 6.23
C ILE A 101 -7.94 -0.12 5.77
N THR A 102 -7.15 0.80 5.24
CA THR A 102 -7.66 1.95 4.49
C THR A 102 -7.52 1.70 2.98
N ASP A 103 -7.97 2.61 2.11
CA ASP A 103 -7.92 2.39 0.65
C ASP A 103 -7.04 3.39 -0.10
N THR A 104 -7.04 4.67 0.27
CA THR A 104 -6.30 5.74 -0.45
C THR A 104 -5.29 6.47 0.43
N GLN A 105 -4.70 7.55 -0.07
CA GLN A 105 -3.83 8.42 0.73
C GLN A 105 -4.58 8.90 1.99
N PRO A 106 -3.91 8.94 3.15
CA PRO A 106 -4.52 9.45 4.36
C PRO A 106 -4.72 10.97 4.28
N PRO A 107 -5.58 11.55 5.13
CA PRO A 107 -5.55 12.99 5.38
C PRO A 107 -4.23 13.34 6.09
N TRP A 108 -3.21 13.78 5.33
CA TRP A 108 -1.83 13.93 5.84
C TRP A 108 -1.75 14.91 7.03
N GLY A 109 -2.58 15.95 7.05
CA GLY A 109 -2.70 16.88 8.19
C GLY A 109 -3.28 16.26 9.47
N PHE A 110 -3.81 15.03 9.41
CA PHE A 110 -4.60 14.41 10.47
C PHE A 110 -4.23 12.95 10.76
N LEU A 111 -2.98 12.55 10.53
CA LEU A 111 -2.47 11.20 10.87
C LEU A 111 -2.64 10.82 12.35
N LYS A 112 -2.95 11.78 13.24
CA LYS A 112 -3.35 11.48 14.63
C LYS A 112 -4.57 10.55 14.72
N ILE A 113 -5.40 10.45 13.67
CA ILE A 113 -6.55 9.52 13.63
C ILE A 113 -6.11 8.07 13.88
N PHE A 114 -4.94 7.65 13.38
CA PHE A 114 -4.41 6.30 13.61
C PHE A 114 -4.13 6.03 15.10
N ARG A 115 -3.63 7.04 15.82
CA ARG A 115 -3.41 6.94 17.28
C ARG A 115 -4.73 6.94 18.06
N GLU A 116 -5.77 7.60 17.57
CA GLU A 116 -7.10 7.52 18.17
C GLU A 116 -7.71 6.12 18.01
N MET A 117 -7.46 5.44 16.89
CA MET A 117 -7.87 4.05 16.69
C MET A 117 -7.18 3.09 17.68
N GLU A 118 -5.89 3.30 17.94
CA GLU A 118 -5.12 2.49 18.89
C GLU A 118 -5.70 2.50 20.31
N LYS A 119 -6.41 3.58 20.71
CA LYS A 119 -7.12 3.64 22.00
C LYS A 119 -8.24 2.61 22.13
N TYR A 120 -8.66 1.99 21.03
CA TYR A 120 -9.63 0.87 21.01
C TYR A 120 -8.94 -0.49 20.79
N GLY A 121 -7.62 -0.49 20.65
CA GLY A 121 -6.86 -1.63 20.16
C GLY A 121 -7.05 -1.90 18.66
N ALA A 122 -7.52 -0.90 17.90
CA ALA A 122 -7.65 -0.99 16.46
C ALA A 122 -6.31 -0.62 15.79
N VAL A 123 -5.82 -1.47 14.88
CA VAL A 123 -4.61 -1.24 14.09
C VAL A 123 -4.95 -1.15 12.62
N SER A 124 -4.49 -0.10 11.93
CA SER A 124 -4.50 -0.10 10.46
C SER A 124 -3.29 -0.88 9.97
N LEU A 125 -3.52 -1.95 9.22
CA LEU A 125 -2.47 -2.83 8.70
C LEU A 125 -1.80 -2.28 7.45
N GLY A 126 -2.44 -1.31 6.80
CA GLY A 126 -2.05 -0.76 5.51
C GLY A 126 -3.27 -0.39 4.68
N SER A 127 -3.03 -0.23 3.40
CA SER A 127 -4.01 0.20 2.41
C SER A 127 -3.66 -0.29 1.02
N LEU A 128 -4.62 -0.21 0.10
CA LEU A 128 -4.29 -0.36 -1.32
C LEU A 128 -3.20 0.64 -1.73
N TYR A 129 -3.23 1.87 -1.21
CA TYR A 129 -2.16 2.84 -1.45
C TYR A 129 -0.78 2.36 -0.94
N THR A 130 -0.66 1.99 0.34
CA THR A 130 0.65 1.56 0.88
C THR A 130 1.11 0.22 0.32
N PHE A 131 0.19 -0.70 0.01
CA PHE A 131 0.53 -2.01 -0.54
C PHE A 131 0.81 -1.93 -2.04
N GLY A 132 0.04 -1.15 -2.80
CA GLY A 132 0.00 -1.16 -4.27
C GLY A 132 0.79 -0.03 -4.95
N LEU A 133 1.02 1.12 -4.30
CA LEU A 133 1.73 2.22 -4.93
C LEU A 133 3.19 1.87 -5.27
N ILE A 134 3.85 1.10 -4.40
CA ILE A 134 5.23 0.64 -4.64
C ILE A 134 5.40 -0.88 -4.49
N GLY A 135 4.44 -1.61 -3.94
CA GLY A 135 4.53 -3.06 -3.87
C GLY A 135 4.12 -3.70 -5.17
N MET A 136 4.88 -4.70 -5.61
CA MET A 136 4.51 -5.52 -6.75
C MET A 136 3.96 -6.86 -6.30
N TRP A 137 2.74 -7.16 -6.73
CA TRP A 137 1.98 -8.33 -6.30
C TRP A 137 1.62 -9.20 -7.49
N GLU A 138 1.47 -10.48 -7.23
CA GLU A 138 0.86 -11.44 -8.12
C GLU A 138 -0.43 -11.95 -7.46
N ILE A 139 -1.53 -11.89 -8.21
CA ILE A 139 -2.83 -12.37 -7.76
C ILE A 139 -2.98 -13.79 -8.28
N GLN A 140 -3.01 -14.76 -7.37
CA GLN A 140 -3.23 -16.16 -7.68
C GLN A 140 -4.69 -16.42 -8.13
N PRO A 141 -4.97 -17.53 -8.83
CA PRO A 141 -6.33 -17.83 -9.32
C PRO A 141 -7.41 -17.89 -8.23
N ASP A 142 -7.03 -18.18 -6.98
CA ASP A 142 -7.92 -18.21 -5.81
C ASP A 142 -8.11 -16.83 -5.16
N GLY A 143 -7.53 -15.78 -5.74
CA GLY A 143 -7.54 -14.41 -5.25
C GLY A 143 -6.46 -14.10 -4.22
N THR A 144 -5.56 -15.05 -3.91
CA THR A 144 -4.45 -14.83 -2.96
C THR A 144 -3.44 -13.83 -3.53
N LEU A 145 -3.01 -12.85 -2.74
CA LEU A 145 -1.99 -11.88 -3.12
C LEU A 145 -0.64 -12.37 -2.60
N VAL A 146 0.28 -12.66 -3.51
CA VAL A 146 1.66 -13.02 -3.16
C VAL A 146 2.63 -11.96 -3.68
N PRO A 147 3.75 -11.69 -2.99
CA PRO A 147 4.78 -10.81 -3.51
C PRO A 147 5.29 -11.34 -4.86
N ARG A 148 5.34 -10.48 -5.89
CA ARG A 148 5.77 -10.90 -7.23
C ARG A 148 7.22 -11.38 -7.18
N ALA A 149 7.47 -12.56 -7.73
CA ALA A 149 8.81 -13.13 -7.82
C ALA A 149 9.67 -12.33 -8.80
N MET A 150 10.98 -12.27 -8.53
CA MET A 150 11.93 -11.70 -9.49
C MET A 150 12.02 -12.60 -10.73
N PRO A 151 12.22 -12.02 -11.92
CA PRO A 151 12.67 -12.79 -13.08
C PRO A 151 13.96 -13.57 -12.75
N PRO A 152 14.21 -14.72 -13.41
CA PRO A 152 15.38 -15.54 -13.11
C PRO A 152 16.70 -14.85 -13.41
N GLU A 153 16.71 -13.96 -14.41
CA GLU A 153 17.91 -13.28 -14.90
C GLU A 153 17.67 -11.77 -15.01
N LYS A 154 18.75 -11.03 -14.79
CA LYS A 154 18.79 -9.58 -14.97
C LYS A 154 18.89 -9.26 -16.47
N PRO A 155 18.17 -8.24 -16.97
CA PRO A 155 18.35 -7.81 -18.35
C PRO A 155 19.80 -7.39 -18.64
N HIS A 156 20.30 -7.69 -19.82
CA HIS A 156 21.66 -7.40 -20.28
C HIS A 156 21.69 -6.38 -21.42
N THR A 157 20.57 -6.14 -22.08
CA THR A 157 20.44 -5.17 -23.18
C THR A 157 19.37 -4.13 -22.88
N ARG A 158 19.41 -3.01 -23.63
CA ARG A 158 18.34 -2.01 -23.61
C ARG A 158 16.97 -2.64 -23.83
N GLU A 159 16.83 -3.45 -24.88
CA GLU A 159 15.55 -4.03 -25.28
C GLU A 159 14.97 -4.90 -24.16
N GLU A 160 15.81 -5.75 -23.56
CA GLU A 160 15.43 -6.59 -22.44
C GLU A 160 15.02 -5.76 -21.21
N ALA A 161 15.79 -4.72 -20.86
CA ALA A 161 15.48 -3.86 -19.72
C ALA A 161 14.17 -3.10 -19.91
N LEU A 162 13.94 -2.55 -21.10
CA LEU A 162 12.70 -1.85 -21.45
C LEU A 162 11.50 -2.79 -21.45
N ARG A 163 11.65 -4.02 -21.99
CA ARG A 163 10.59 -5.03 -21.95
C ARG A 163 10.28 -5.44 -20.51
N ALA A 164 11.31 -5.73 -19.72
CA ALA A 164 11.16 -6.16 -18.33
C ALA A 164 10.42 -5.13 -17.48
N ILE A 165 10.79 -3.84 -17.57
CA ILE A 165 10.11 -2.80 -16.76
C ILE A 165 8.66 -2.57 -17.21
N VAL A 166 8.37 -2.68 -18.50
CA VAL A 166 6.99 -2.58 -19.01
C VAL A 166 6.16 -3.75 -18.49
N GLU A 167 6.64 -4.99 -18.68
CA GLU A 167 5.95 -6.18 -18.18
C GLU A 167 5.75 -6.13 -16.67
N TRP A 168 6.77 -5.70 -15.92
CA TRP A 168 6.67 -5.52 -14.47
C TRP A 168 5.60 -4.49 -14.09
N THR A 169 5.60 -3.33 -14.75
CA THR A 169 4.67 -2.22 -14.45
C THR A 169 3.23 -2.56 -14.81
N MET A 170 3.00 -3.34 -15.87
CA MET A 170 1.66 -3.77 -16.28
C MET A 170 0.96 -4.65 -15.23
N HIS A 171 1.72 -5.25 -14.32
CA HIS A 171 1.16 -6.04 -13.22
C HIS A 171 0.89 -5.22 -11.95
N LYS A 172 1.13 -3.91 -11.98
CA LYS A 172 0.93 -3.06 -10.81
C LYS A 172 -0.57 -3.02 -10.44
N PRO A 173 -0.95 -3.50 -9.24
CA PRO A 173 -2.36 -3.59 -8.87
C PRO A 173 -3.02 -2.22 -8.74
N GLU A 174 -2.24 -1.19 -8.42
CA GLU A 174 -2.69 0.20 -8.30
C GLU A 174 -3.44 0.66 -9.56
N TRP A 175 -2.99 0.34 -10.77
CA TRP A 175 -3.67 0.91 -11.95
C TRP A 175 -5.08 0.35 -12.17
N ALA A 176 -5.33 -0.89 -11.77
CA ALA A 176 -6.62 -1.54 -12.00
C ALA A 176 -7.78 -0.83 -11.29
N HIS A 177 -7.51 -0.14 -10.17
CA HIS A 177 -8.55 0.54 -9.41
C HIS A 177 -9.19 1.72 -10.16
N PHE A 178 -8.50 2.28 -11.16
CA PHE A 178 -8.99 3.45 -11.89
C PHE A 178 -10.02 3.09 -12.96
N TYR A 179 -10.09 1.82 -13.34
CA TYR A 179 -10.80 1.39 -14.54
C TYR A 179 -11.99 0.49 -14.24
N VAL A 180 -11.89 -0.39 -13.24
CA VAL A 180 -12.90 -1.42 -12.97
C VAL A 180 -13.17 -1.52 -11.46
N PRO A 181 -14.32 -1.05 -10.96
CA PRO A 181 -14.63 -1.11 -9.52
C PRO A 181 -14.58 -2.51 -8.95
N GLU A 182 -15.09 -3.50 -9.69
CA GLU A 182 -15.16 -4.89 -9.24
C GLU A 182 -13.78 -5.44 -8.91
N VAL A 183 -12.75 -5.05 -9.67
CA VAL A 183 -11.37 -5.48 -9.42
C VAL A 183 -10.85 -4.90 -8.11
N LYS A 184 -11.07 -3.59 -7.84
CA LYS A 184 -10.69 -2.97 -6.56
C LYS A 184 -11.46 -3.62 -5.39
N THR A 185 -12.75 -3.87 -5.54
CA THR A 185 -13.57 -4.56 -4.53
C THR A 185 -13.03 -5.95 -4.21
N GLN A 186 -12.75 -6.76 -5.24
CA GLN A 186 -12.21 -8.10 -5.03
C GLN A 186 -10.81 -8.07 -4.41
N MET A 187 -9.97 -7.12 -4.80
CA MET A 187 -8.65 -6.96 -4.19
C MET A 187 -8.73 -6.62 -2.70
N MET A 188 -9.62 -5.68 -2.33
CA MET A 188 -9.87 -5.38 -0.91
C MET A 188 -10.44 -6.59 -0.16
N ALA A 189 -11.38 -7.32 -0.75
CA ALA A 189 -11.94 -8.54 -0.14
C ALA A 189 -10.86 -9.63 0.06
N SER A 190 -9.98 -9.82 -0.91
CA SER A 190 -8.83 -10.71 -0.82
C SER A 190 -7.87 -10.29 0.31
N ILE A 191 -7.59 -8.99 0.44
CA ILE A 191 -6.77 -8.47 1.53
C ILE A 191 -7.49 -8.69 2.87
N VAL A 192 -8.80 -8.42 2.94
CA VAL A 192 -9.60 -8.63 4.15
C VAL A 192 -9.48 -10.06 4.65
N LYS A 193 -9.62 -11.04 3.75
CA LYS A 193 -9.48 -12.46 4.07
C LYS A 193 -8.04 -12.82 4.49
N GLN A 194 -7.04 -12.43 3.70
CA GLN A 194 -5.64 -12.84 3.91
C GLN A 194 -4.99 -12.17 5.14
N TRP A 195 -5.27 -10.89 5.36
CA TRP A 195 -4.75 -10.11 6.48
C TRP A 195 -5.68 -10.15 7.71
N LYS A 196 -6.74 -10.97 7.71
CA LYS A 196 -7.67 -11.13 8.84
C LYS A 196 -8.19 -9.76 9.31
N VAL A 197 -8.67 -8.97 8.36
CA VAL A 197 -9.16 -7.61 8.60
C VAL A 197 -10.61 -7.69 9.06
N ASP A 198 -10.96 -6.90 10.06
CA ASP A 198 -12.30 -6.83 10.62
C ASP A 198 -13.17 -5.75 9.96
N ALA A 199 -12.56 -4.65 9.48
CA ALA A 199 -13.27 -3.60 8.75
C ALA A 199 -12.40 -2.84 7.75
N VAL A 200 -13.05 -2.25 6.74
CA VAL A 200 -12.41 -1.34 5.77
C VAL A 200 -12.81 0.11 6.06
N LEU A 201 -11.84 1.00 6.16
CA LEU A 201 -12.04 2.44 6.29
C LEU A 201 -11.84 3.09 4.92
N LEU A 202 -12.93 3.47 4.26
CA LEU A 202 -12.89 4.06 2.92
C LEU A 202 -12.80 5.58 2.99
N HIS A 203 -11.73 6.14 2.43
CA HIS A 203 -11.51 7.57 2.36
C HIS A 203 -12.02 8.13 1.03
N TYR A 204 -13.14 8.85 1.10
CA TYR A 204 -13.68 9.68 0.01
C TYR A 204 -12.78 10.92 -0.12
N ASN A 205 -11.64 10.73 -0.78
CA ASN A 205 -10.55 11.70 -0.89
C ASN A 205 -10.81 12.70 -2.02
N ARG A 206 -11.20 13.91 -1.67
CA ARG A 206 -11.45 15.02 -2.60
C ARG A 206 -10.19 15.48 -3.34
N GLY A 207 -9.00 15.16 -2.82
CA GLY A 207 -7.72 15.51 -3.44
C GLY A 207 -7.19 14.49 -4.44
N CYS A 208 -7.87 13.36 -4.64
CA CYS A 208 -7.49 12.37 -5.64
C CYS A 208 -8.73 11.79 -6.33
N GLU A 209 -9.15 12.43 -7.41
CA GLU A 209 -10.37 12.10 -8.14
C GLU A 209 -10.35 10.68 -8.69
N GLY A 210 -9.19 10.22 -9.18
CA GLY A 210 -9.07 8.86 -9.72
C GLY A 210 -9.27 7.77 -8.66
N LEU A 211 -8.80 7.97 -7.42
CA LEU A 211 -8.94 7.00 -6.34
C LEU A 211 -10.33 7.06 -5.66
N SER A 212 -10.98 8.22 -5.76
CA SER A 212 -12.38 8.43 -5.36
C SER A 212 -13.38 7.99 -6.43
N LEU A 213 -12.93 7.80 -7.67
CA LEU A 213 -13.74 7.21 -8.72
C LEU A 213 -14.18 5.81 -8.29
N HIS A 214 -15.47 5.54 -8.48
CA HIS A 214 -16.12 4.27 -8.11
C HIS A 214 -16.14 3.89 -6.62
N ILE A 215 -15.70 4.77 -5.71
CA ILE A 215 -15.59 4.42 -4.28
C ILE A 215 -16.94 4.04 -3.66
N ALA A 216 -18.05 4.57 -4.18
CA ALA A 216 -19.40 4.20 -3.73
C ALA A 216 -19.78 2.77 -4.15
N GLU A 217 -19.44 2.38 -5.38
CA GLU A 217 -19.60 1.03 -5.92
C GLU A 217 -18.73 0.04 -5.15
N ASN A 218 -17.49 0.43 -4.82
CA ASN A 218 -16.61 -0.38 -3.98
C ASN A 218 -17.18 -0.60 -2.58
N ARG A 219 -17.67 0.47 -1.95
CA ARG A 219 -18.34 0.40 -0.66
C ARG A 219 -19.52 -0.58 -0.71
N PHE A 220 -20.36 -0.47 -1.75
CA PHE A 220 -21.52 -1.34 -1.92
C PHE A 220 -21.11 -2.80 -2.10
N GLY A 221 -20.11 -3.07 -2.96
CA GLY A 221 -19.60 -4.42 -3.21
C GLY A 221 -18.99 -5.08 -1.97
N LEU A 222 -18.28 -4.31 -1.13
CA LEU A 222 -17.76 -4.81 0.15
C LEU A 222 -18.90 -5.15 1.13
N ILE A 223 -19.90 -4.28 1.26
CA ILE A 223 -21.06 -4.51 2.14
C ILE A 223 -21.86 -5.73 1.70
N GLN A 224 -22.05 -5.93 0.40
CA GLN A 224 -22.73 -7.13 -0.14
C GLN A 224 -22.00 -8.43 0.21
N GLN A 225 -20.68 -8.37 0.39
CA GLN A 225 -19.87 -9.50 0.85
C GLN A 225 -19.83 -9.65 2.39
N GLY A 226 -20.58 -8.83 3.12
CA GLY A 226 -20.64 -8.85 4.58
C GLY A 226 -19.44 -8.20 5.26
N ILE A 227 -18.62 -7.44 4.52
CA ILE A 227 -17.45 -6.74 5.07
C ILE A 227 -17.92 -5.42 5.71
N PRO A 228 -17.64 -5.17 7.00
CA PRO A 228 -17.93 -3.88 7.62
C PRO A 228 -17.12 -2.75 6.99
N VAL A 229 -17.79 -1.65 6.64
CA VAL A 229 -17.16 -0.49 6.00
C VAL A 229 -17.49 0.80 6.74
N PHE A 230 -16.46 1.57 7.08
CA PHE A 230 -16.57 2.92 7.60
C PHE A 230 -16.17 3.94 6.50
N PRO A 231 -17.13 4.63 5.87
CA PRO A 231 -16.81 5.71 4.94
C PRO A 231 -16.52 7.00 5.70
N PHE A 232 -15.47 7.71 5.32
CA PHE A 232 -15.21 9.08 5.75
C PHE A 232 -14.78 9.94 4.57
N GLU A 233 -15.04 11.24 4.66
CA GLU A 233 -14.72 12.20 3.60
C GLU A 233 -13.59 13.10 4.08
N GLY A 234 -12.71 13.47 3.14
CA GLY A 234 -11.54 14.27 3.44
C GLY A 234 -10.79 14.71 2.21
N ASN A 235 -9.62 15.29 2.43
CA ASN A 235 -8.64 15.56 1.40
C ASN A 235 -7.25 15.18 1.93
N MET A 236 -6.42 14.59 1.09
CA MET A 236 -5.06 14.22 1.49
C MET A 236 -4.17 15.44 1.79
N GLY A 237 -4.34 16.55 1.07
CA GLY A 237 -3.45 17.72 1.12
C GLY A 237 -4.10 19.03 1.58
N ASP A 238 -5.43 19.14 1.53
CA ASP A 238 -6.15 20.33 2.00
C ASP A 238 -6.81 20.06 3.36
N GLU A 239 -6.28 20.66 4.42
CA GLU A 239 -6.78 20.42 5.77
C GLU A 239 -8.18 20.98 6.03
N ARG A 240 -8.65 21.92 5.21
CA ARG A 240 -9.98 22.56 5.35
C ARG A 240 -11.11 21.61 4.97
N ASP A 241 -10.79 20.61 4.15
CA ASP A 241 -11.74 19.63 3.63
C ASP A 241 -11.86 18.39 4.53
N PHE A 242 -11.36 18.43 5.77
CA PHE A 242 -11.45 17.30 6.71
C PHE A 242 -12.02 17.69 8.07
N ASP A 243 -13.24 17.22 8.37
CA ASP A 243 -13.84 17.33 9.69
C ASP A 243 -13.29 16.23 10.62
N PHE A 244 -12.16 16.52 11.28
CA PHE A 244 -11.54 15.60 12.23
C PHE A 244 -12.47 15.23 13.39
N ALA A 245 -13.17 16.22 13.97
CA ALA A 245 -13.96 16.00 15.17
C ALA A 245 -15.20 15.14 14.87
N GLY A 246 -15.94 15.47 13.80
CA GLY A 246 -17.08 14.68 13.36
C GLY A 246 -16.69 13.29 12.86
N THR A 247 -15.56 13.17 12.14
CA THR A 247 -15.03 11.86 11.73
C THR A 247 -14.69 11.00 12.94
N LEU A 248 -14.02 11.56 13.96
CA LEU A 248 -13.68 10.82 15.18
C LEU A 248 -14.92 10.39 15.98
N ALA A 249 -15.94 11.24 16.06
CA ALA A 249 -17.20 10.89 16.73
C ALA A 249 -17.91 9.73 16.01
N ARG A 250 -17.98 9.77 14.67
CA ARG A 250 -18.56 8.69 13.86
C ARG A 250 -17.73 7.41 13.94
N LEU A 251 -16.40 7.51 13.95
CA LEU A 251 -15.50 6.37 14.09
C LEU A 251 -15.64 5.71 15.47
N THR A 252 -15.81 6.51 16.52
CA THR A 252 -16.12 6.03 17.87
C THR A 252 -17.40 5.21 17.89
N ALA A 253 -18.50 5.74 17.34
CA ALA A 253 -19.76 5.02 17.25
C ALA A 253 -19.64 3.74 16.40
N PHE A 254 -18.86 3.77 15.31
CA PHE A 254 -18.58 2.59 14.50
C PHE A 254 -17.88 1.51 15.33
N PHE A 255 -16.78 1.83 16.01
CA PHE A 255 -16.07 0.87 16.86
C PHE A 255 -16.93 0.32 18.00
N GLU A 256 -17.75 1.15 18.66
CA GLU A 256 -18.69 0.69 19.69
C GLU A 256 -19.73 -0.28 19.11
N SER A 257 -20.24 -0.03 17.91
CA SER A 257 -21.16 -0.95 17.22
C SER A 257 -20.50 -2.27 16.81
N MET A 258 -19.17 -2.28 16.64
CA MET A 258 -18.36 -3.49 16.45
C MET A 258 -17.98 -4.15 17.79
N GLY A 259 -18.49 -3.65 18.92
CA GLY A 259 -18.27 -4.21 20.26
C GLY A 259 -16.96 -3.79 20.92
N LEU A 260 -16.21 -2.87 20.34
CA LEU A 260 -14.98 -2.35 20.93
C LEU A 260 -15.28 -1.36 22.05
N LYS A 261 -14.40 -1.34 23.04
CA LYS A 261 -14.38 -0.35 24.11
C LYS A 261 -13.00 0.27 24.16
N LYS A 262 -12.92 1.55 24.53
CA LYS A 262 -11.62 2.19 24.79
C LYS A 262 -10.85 1.38 25.83
N LEU A 263 -9.58 1.17 25.54
CA LEU A 263 -8.59 0.67 26.48
C LEU A 263 -8.57 1.64 27.67
N ARG A 264 -8.53 1.09 28.89
CA ARG A 264 -8.34 1.91 30.08
C ARG A 264 -6.91 2.42 30.04
N GLU A 265 -6.74 3.74 30.16
CA GLU A 265 -5.44 4.38 30.35
C GLU A 265 -4.78 3.90 31.65
#